data_AF-A0A1W9UAL7-F1
#
_entry.id   AF-A0A1W9UAL7-F1
#
_cell.length_a   1.000
_cell.length_b   1.000
_cell.length_c   1.000
_cell.angle_alpha   90.00
_cell.angle_beta   90.00
_cell.angle_gamma   90.00
#
_symmetry.space_group_name_H-M   'P 1'
#
loop_
_entity.id
_entity.type
_entity.pdbx_description
1 polymer ?
#
loop_
_entity_poly.entity_id
_entity_poly.type
_entity_poly.pdbx_seq_one_letter_code
_entity_poly.pdbx_strand_id
1 'polypeptide(L)'
;MPLLPFTQPCGLHVWESEIQRAEYDLHTGFCYNRVEGCQDAFRFAALIELDQFPALFNDCATLLSEESFFVLEYYPQKIHVSGNNELPEPTVFYSPYMPTQEILDTIAPYLSRLIHDGFVGFGLANSRQGIEIFYSEEKAFTCFTANHIRTMDIFTQHGLSYKEELIFPADFAHDHFSLVSIKGNELPSELQQFSSEELDYINYCSELIELFEMQSTTDSEDFFLSGKEQDQIATLLNQQTDIEWTSEDEFIHLMMEWKEFVHECTCGFNGNLDDYLNGLQLRDIIATVIAGTDPPISTKLADFIDNSDAMFRRQLVECERYLPKKQALVLFNKQQQHHQKDFWHWGVIRQHGSALRRDLIRCGWYSND
;
A
#
# COMPACT_ATOMS: atom_id res chain seq x y z
N MET A 1 -11.15 37.85 13.94
CA MET A 1 -10.35 37.33 12.81
C MET A 1 -11.19 37.47 11.55
N PRO A 2 -10.63 37.85 10.41
CA PRO A 2 -11.32 37.66 9.14
C PRO A 2 -11.68 36.18 9.01
N LEU A 3 -12.90 35.88 8.56
CA LEU A 3 -13.32 34.51 8.28
C LEU A 3 -12.42 33.99 7.15
N LEU A 4 -11.68 32.91 7.42
CA LEU A 4 -10.99 32.20 6.36
C LEU A 4 -12.04 31.67 5.37
N PRO A 5 -11.75 31.66 4.05
CA PRO A 5 -12.68 31.17 3.04
C PRO A 5 -12.98 29.67 3.16
N PHE A 6 -12.15 28.92 3.90
CA PHE A 6 -12.22 27.48 4.10
C PHE A 6 -11.92 27.14 5.57
N THR A 7 -12.67 26.21 6.18
CA THR A 7 -12.43 25.76 7.55
C THR A 7 -11.42 24.61 7.56
N GLN A 8 -10.24 24.83 8.13
CA GLN A 8 -9.17 23.81 8.20
C GLN A 8 -9.34 22.87 9.40
N PRO A 9 -8.89 21.61 9.28
CA PRO A 9 -8.72 20.73 10.42
C PRO A 9 -7.86 21.39 11.49
N CYS A 10 -8.21 21.20 12.76
CA CYS A 10 -7.58 21.95 13.85
C CYS A 10 -6.13 21.55 14.08
N GLY A 11 -5.75 20.34 13.67
CA GLY A 11 -4.39 19.87 13.71
C GLY A 11 -3.52 20.37 12.56
N LEU A 12 -4.06 21.11 11.58
CA LEU A 12 -3.29 21.66 10.46
C LEU A 12 -3.36 23.18 10.47
N HIS A 13 -2.23 23.84 10.69
CA HIS A 13 -2.16 25.29 10.88
C HIS A 13 -1.23 25.92 9.85
N VAL A 14 -1.80 26.52 8.81
CA VAL A 14 -1.04 27.34 7.85
C VAL A 14 -0.51 28.59 8.54
N TRP A 15 0.76 28.92 8.30
CA TRP A 15 1.39 30.09 8.91
C TRP A 15 0.68 31.38 8.52
N GLU A 16 0.55 32.32 9.46
CA GLU A 16 -0.13 33.61 9.21
C GLU A 16 0.49 34.39 8.04
N SER A 17 1.80 34.23 7.80
CA SER A 17 2.51 34.85 6.67
C SER A 17 2.04 34.31 5.32
N GLU A 18 1.67 33.03 5.25
CA GLU A 18 1.18 32.39 4.04
C GLU A 18 -0.28 32.77 3.77
N ILE A 19 -1.12 32.82 4.82
CA ILE A 19 -2.53 33.24 4.74
C ILE A 19 -2.68 34.66 4.15
N GLN A 20 -1.69 35.53 4.38
CA GLN A 20 -1.69 36.91 3.88
C GLN A 20 -1.27 37.03 2.41
N ARG A 21 -0.80 35.94 1.78
CA ARG A 21 -0.37 35.94 0.38
C ARG A 21 -1.57 36.02 -0.56
N ALA A 22 -1.38 36.65 -1.71
CA ALA A 22 -2.45 36.79 -2.70
C ALA A 22 -2.85 35.45 -3.33
N GLU A 23 -1.94 34.48 -3.31
CA GLU A 23 -2.12 33.13 -3.81
C GLU A 23 -2.90 32.24 -2.82
N TYR A 24 -3.08 32.66 -1.58
CA TYR A 24 -3.85 31.94 -0.58
C TYR A 24 -5.35 32.13 -0.83
N ASP A 25 -5.86 31.40 -1.81
CA ASP A 25 -7.26 31.42 -2.26
C ASP A 25 -7.80 29.99 -2.31
N LEU A 26 -8.05 29.41 -1.13
CA LEU A 26 -8.55 28.05 -0.98
C LEU A 26 -10.05 28.00 -1.34
N HIS A 27 -10.40 27.12 -2.28
CA HIS A 27 -11.78 26.87 -2.69
C HIS A 27 -12.05 25.38 -2.72
N THR A 28 -13.24 24.98 -2.27
CA THR A 28 -13.70 23.60 -2.42
C THR A 28 -13.80 23.20 -3.88
N GLY A 29 -13.55 21.92 -4.14
CA GLY A 29 -13.55 21.36 -5.48
C GLY A 29 -12.76 20.06 -5.56
N PHE A 30 -12.63 19.55 -6.78
CA PHE A 30 -11.80 18.38 -7.04
C PHE A 30 -11.01 18.54 -8.34
N CYS A 31 -9.84 17.93 -8.39
CA CYS A 31 -9.09 17.70 -9.62
C CYS A 31 -8.84 16.19 -9.76
N TYR A 32 -8.50 15.75 -10.96
CA TYR A 32 -8.12 14.36 -11.18
C TYR A 32 -7.16 14.22 -12.35
N ASN A 33 -6.29 13.22 -12.25
CA ASN A 33 -5.33 12.85 -13.28
C ASN A 33 -5.35 11.34 -13.47
N ARG A 34 -4.84 10.86 -14.61
CA ARG A 34 -4.59 9.43 -14.78
C ARG A 34 -3.42 9.00 -13.91
N VAL A 35 -3.51 7.80 -13.34
CA VAL A 35 -2.39 7.19 -12.60
C VAL A 35 -1.29 6.85 -13.60
N GLU A 36 -0.05 7.20 -13.29
CA GLU A 36 1.09 6.90 -14.15
C GLU A 36 1.22 5.39 -14.36
N GLY A 37 1.52 4.98 -15.60
CA GLY A 37 1.60 3.56 -15.96
C GLY A 37 0.26 2.81 -16.02
N CYS A 38 -0.88 3.45 -15.73
CA CYS A 38 -2.20 2.83 -15.79
C CYS A 38 -3.10 3.53 -16.82
N GLN A 39 -3.64 2.80 -17.80
CA GLN A 39 -4.52 3.41 -18.81
C GLN A 39 -5.93 3.70 -18.31
N ASP A 40 -6.40 2.90 -17.34
CA ASP A 40 -7.79 2.83 -16.91
C ASP A 40 -7.99 3.21 -15.43
N ALA A 41 -6.98 3.81 -14.78
CA ALA A 41 -7.05 4.25 -13.38
C ALA A 41 -6.80 5.75 -13.26
N PHE A 42 -7.50 6.37 -12.31
CA PHE A 42 -7.49 7.81 -12.06
C PHE A 42 -7.23 8.08 -10.59
N ARG A 43 -6.41 9.10 -10.31
CA ARG A 43 -6.22 9.69 -9.00
C ARG A 43 -7.01 10.98 -8.93
N PHE A 44 -8.00 11.01 -8.06
CA PHE A 44 -8.72 12.20 -7.66
C PHE A 44 -8.08 12.82 -6.43
N ALA A 45 -8.12 14.15 -6.33
CA ALA A 45 -7.83 14.89 -5.12
C ALA A 45 -8.95 15.92 -4.91
N ALA A 46 -9.45 16.04 -3.69
CA ALA A 46 -10.56 16.91 -3.36
C ALA A 46 -10.31 17.71 -2.08
N LEU A 47 -10.80 18.95 -2.10
CA LEU A 47 -10.89 19.83 -0.95
C LEU A 47 -12.37 20.07 -0.68
N ILE A 48 -12.83 19.72 0.52
CA ILE A 48 -14.23 19.78 0.95
C ILE A 48 -14.35 20.37 2.35
N GLU A 49 -15.45 21.05 2.63
CA GLU A 49 -15.74 21.53 3.99
C GLU A 49 -15.84 20.37 4.98
N LEU A 50 -15.32 20.60 6.20
CA LEU A 50 -15.20 19.55 7.21
C LEU A 50 -16.54 18.99 7.70
N ASP A 51 -17.59 19.80 7.70
CA ASP A 51 -18.93 19.38 8.09
C ASP A 51 -19.56 18.43 7.04
N GLN A 52 -19.09 18.46 5.80
CA GLN A 52 -19.53 17.60 4.71
C GLN A 52 -18.64 16.37 4.53
N PHE A 53 -17.38 16.43 4.99
CA PHE A 53 -16.40 15.36 4.78
C PHE A 53 -16.88 13.97 5.28
N PRO A 54 -17.47 13.80 6.48
CA PRO A 54 -17.98 12.49 6.90
C PRO A 54 -18.98 11.87 5.92
N ALA A 55 -19.88 12.69 5.34
CA ALA A 55 -20.87 12.22 4.39
C ALA A 55 -20.21 11.84 3.05
N LEU A 56 -19.27 12.67 2.57
CA LEU A 56 -18.48 12.35 1.38
C LEU A 56 -17.71 11.04 1.55
N PHE A 57 -17.03 10.86 2.68
CA PHE A 57 -16.24 9.66 2.97
C PHE A 57 -17.12 8.40 2.93
N ASN A 58 -18.30 8.42 3.54
CA ASN A 58 -19.26 7.32 3.50
C ASN A 58 -19.77 7.04 2.08
N ASP A 59 -20.11 8.07 1.31
CA ASP A 59 -20.57 7.88 -0.07
C ASP A 59 -19.46 7.34 -0.98
N CYS A 60 -18.22 7.80 -0.79
CA CYS A 60 -17.05 7.26 -1.46
C CYS A 60 -16.75 5.81 -1.05
N ALA A 61 -17.03 5.41 0.20
CA ALA A 61 -16.88 4.02 0.64
C ALA A 61 -17.79 3.05 -0.16
N THR A 62 -18.90 3.54 -0.73
CA THR A 62 -19.75 2.74 -1.63
C THR A 62 -19.04 2.28 -2.92
N LEU A 63 -17.90 2.88 -3.25
CA LEU A 63 -17.06 2.45 -4.37
C LEU A 63 -16.38 1.10 -4.09
N LEU A 64 -16.13 0.76 -2.81
CA LEU A 64 -15.52 -0.52 -2.39
C LEU A 64 -16.56 -1.66 -2.28
N SER A 65 -17.81 -1.28 -2.03
CA SER A 65 -19.08 -2.04 -2.13
C SER A 65 -19.33 -3.25 -1.23
N GLU A 66 -18.34 -4.05 -0.85
CA GLU A 66 -18.57 -5.24 0.00
C GLU A 66 -17.54 -5.36 1.12
N GLU A 67 -16.27 -5.52 0.75
CA GLU A 67 -15.16 -5.65 1.66
C GLU A 67 -14.02 -4.68 1.33
N SER A 68 -13.30 -4.31 2.36
CA SER A 68 -12.14 -3.44 2.28
C SER A 68 -11.23 -3.71 3.46
N PHE A 69 -10.00 -3.22 3.41
CA PHE A 69 -9.18 -3.04 4.59
C PHE A 69 -9.12 -1.55 4.96
N PHE A 70 -9.00 -1.30 6.26
CA PHE A 70 -8.78 0.01 6.82
C PHE A 70 -7.29 0.34 6.75
N VAL A 71 -6.98 1.55 6.29
CA VAL A 71 -5.63 2.11 6.26
C VAL A 71 -5.53 3.14 7.37
N LEU A 72 -4.52 3.03 8.21
CA LEU A 72 -4.21 4.00 9.26
C LEU A 72 -2.73 4.39 9.16
N GLU A 73 -2.46 5.68 9.06
CA GLU A 73 -1.12 6.25 8.96
C GLU A 73 -0.91 7.23 10.11
N TYR A 74 0.10 7.01 10.94
CA TYR A 74 0.46 7.94 12.03
C TYR A 74 1.88 7.68 12.54
N TYR A 75 2.37 8.55 13.43
CA TYR A 75 3.67 8.41 14.07
C TYR A 75 3.59 7.63 15.41
N PRO A 76 3.93 6.33 15.46
CA PRO A 76 3.80 5.54 16.70
C PRO A 76 4.82 5.94 17.77
N GLN A 77 5.90 6.62 17.39
CA GLN A 77 6.88 7.17 18.31
C GLN A 77 6.71 8.69 18.36
N LYS A 78 6.72 9.26 19.58
CA LYS A 78 6.70 10.72 19.74
C LYS A 78 7.87 11.31 18.96
N ILE A 79 7.54 12.19 18.01
CA ILE A 79 8.52 12.90 17.19
C ILE A 79 9.41 13.73 18.12
N HIS A 80 10.63 13.23 18.34
CA HIS A 80 11.68 13.99 19.00
C HIS A 80 12.54 14.63 17.90
N VAL A 81 12.47 15.96 17.78
CA VAL A 81 13.38 16.72 16.91
C VAL A 81 14.78 16.69 17.52
N SER A 82 15.47 15.58 17.37
CA SER A 82 16.91 15.47 17.59
C SER A 82 17.63 15.83 16.30
N GLY A 83 18.73 16.60 16.40
CA GLY A 83 19.38 17.31 15.29
C GLY A 83 20.06 16.49 14.18
N ASN A 84 19.56 15.30 13.86
CA ASN A 84 19.80 14.65 12.58
C ASN A 84 18.64 15.03 11.64
N ASN A 85 18.96 15.54 10.46
CA ASN A 85 18.03 16.14 9.48
C ASN A 85 17.03 15.16 8.81
N GLU A 86 16.80 13.97 9.35
CA GLU A 86 15.79 13.05 8.83
C GLU A 86 14.56 13.17 9.73
N LEU A 87 13.51 13.78 9.20
CA LEU A 87 12.19 13.76 9.84
C LEU A 87 11.72 12.31 9.86
N PRO A 88 11.18 11.81 10.98
CA PRO A 88 10.58 10.48 10.99
C PRO A 88 9.45 10.45 9.96
N GLU A 89 9.29 9.33 9.26
CA GLU A 89 8.15 9.06 8.39
C GLU A 89 7.03 8.42 9.21
N PRO A 90 5.75 8.67 8.87
CA PRO A 90 4.65 8.00 9.53
C PRO A 90 4.68 6.50 9.21
N THR A 91 4.18 5.69 10.14
CA THR A 91 4.00 4.25 9.93
C THR A 91 2.60 3.99 9.41
N VAL A 92 2.49 3.20 8.34
CA VAL A 92 1.22 2.75 7.78
C VAL A 92 0.86 1.39 8.34
N PHE A 93 -0.40 1.26 8.74
CA PHE A 93 -1.01 0.05 9.25
C PHE A 93 -2.20 -0.34 8.37
N TYR A 94 -2.34 -1.63 8.10
CA TYR A 94 -3.49 -2.20 7.39
C TYR A 94 -4.24 -3.18 8.29
N SER A 95 -5.57 -3.08 8.30
CA SER A 95 -6.41 -4.15 8.85
C SER A 95 -6.46 -5.34 7.89
N PRO A 96 -6.93 -6.51 8.33
CA PRO A 96 -7.44 -7.53 7.43
C PRO A 96 -8.62 -7.00 6.59
N TYR A 97 -8.93 -7.71 5.50
CA TYR A 97 -10.18 -7.51 4.77
C TYR A 97 -11.37 -7.84 5.66
N MET A 98 -12.36 -6.95 5.67
CA MET A 98 -13.60 -7.11 6.40
C MET A 98 -14.73 -6.30 5.74
N PRO A 99 -16.00 -6.52 6.13
CA PRO A 99 -17.11 -5.78 5.54
C PRO A 99 -16.91 -4.26 5.68
N THR A 100 -17.02 -3.52 4.57
CA THR A 100 -16.77 -2.07 4.56
C THR A 100 -17.64 -1.34 5.58
N GLN A 101 -18.90 -1.76 5.74
CA GLN A 101 -19.81 -1.17 6.73
C GLN A 101 -19.34 -1.39 8.17
N GLU A 102 -18.73 -2.54 8.47
CA GLU A 102 -18.20 -2.85 9.81
C GLU A 102 -17.04 -1.92 10.17
N ILE A 103 -16.17 -1.60 9.20
CA ILE A 103 -15.11 -0.60 9.39
C ILE A 103 -15.73 0.77 9.66
N LEU A 104 -16.67 1.21 8.82
CA LEU A 104 -17.33 2.51 8.96
C LEU A 104 -18.00 2.66 10.33
N ASP A 105 -18.72 1.63 10.78
CA ASP A 105 -19.38 1.62 12.09
C ASP A 105 -18.36 1.66 13.24
N THR A 106 -17.24 0.97 13.10
CA THR A 106 -16.16 0.91 14.11
C THR A 106 -15.39 2.22 14.21
N ILE A 107 -15.11 2.90 13.09
CA ILE A 107 -14.39 4.20 13.10
C ILE A 107 -15.29 5.38 13.44
N ALA A 108 -16.62 5.25 13.34
CA ALA A 108 -17.55 6.36 13.56
C ALA A 108 -17.31 7.13 14.90
N PRO A 109 -17.02 6.47 16.04
CA PRO A 109 -16.70 7.16 17.30
C PRO A 109 -15.33 7.86 17.31
N TYR A 110 -14.45 7.55 16.35
CA TYR A 110 -13.10 8.08 16.20
C TYR A 110 -13.01 9.12 15.08
N LEU A 111 -13.99 9.15 14.16
CA LEU A 111 -13.93 9.90 12.92
C LEU A 111 -13.61 11.38 13.10
N SER A 112 -14.21 12.05 14.09
CA SER A 112 -13.89 13.46 14.38
C SER A 112 -12.43 13.65 14.80
N ARG A 113 -11.86 12.76 15.63
CA ARG A 113 -10.43 12.81 15.99
C ARG A 113 -9.54 12.56 14.78
N LEU A 114 -9.88 11.56 13.97
CA LEU A 114 -9.15 11.20 12.74
C LEU A 114 -9.10 12.36 11.72
N ILE A 115 -10.23 13.06 11.52
CA ILE A 115 -10.31 14.21 10.62
C ILE A 115 -9.43 15.36 11.14
N HIS A 116 -9.54 15.68 12.43
CA HIS A 116 -8.96 16.91 12.97
C HIS A 116 -7.49 16.78 13.41
N ASP A 117 -6.98 15.61 13.78
CA ASP A 117 -5.60 15.48 14.30
C ASP A 117 -4.55 15.64 13.19
N GLY A 118 -3.53 16.46 13.43
CA GLY A 118 -2.51 16.77 12.43
C GLY A 118 -1.59 15.61 12.08
N PHE A 119 -1.50 14.57 12.90
CA PHE A 119 -0.53 13.48 12.74
C PHE A 119 -1.14 12.16 12.27
N VAL A 120 -2.36 12.22 11.75
CA VAL A 120 -3.11 11.03 11.35
C VAL A 120 -3.65 11.16 9.94
N GLY A 121 -3.32 10.17 9.12
CA GLY A 121 -3.99 9.82 7.88
C GLY A 121 -4.81 8.54 8.03
N PHE A 122 -5.91 8.42 7.29
CA PHE A 122 -6.74 7.22 7.32
C PHE A 122 -7.53 7.02 6.02
N GLY A 123 -7.92 5.79 5.73
CA GLY A 123 -8.65 5.49 4.51
C GLY A 123 -9.20 4.08 4.44
N LEU A 124 -9.77 3.76 3.30
CA LEU A 124 -10.26 2.43 2.94
C LEU A 124 -9.67 2.06 1.60
N ALA A 125 -9.20 0.82 1.48
CA ALA A 125 -8.72 0.30 0.22
C ALA A 125 -9.24 -1.12 -0.04
N ASN A 126 -9.31 -1.44 -1.32
CA ASN A 126 -9.54 -2.78 -1.81
C ASN A 126 -8.60 -2.96 -3.00
N SER A 127 -7.52 -3.69 -2.75
CA SER A 127 -6.48 -3.95 -3.75
C SER A 127 -7.11 -4.68 -4.93
N ARG A 128 -7.91 -5.74 -4.74
CA ARG A 128 -8.60 -6.48 -5.81
C ARG A 128 -9.35 -5.60 -6.81
N GLN A 129 -10.04 -4.57 -6.32
CA GLN A 129 -10.81 -3.62 -7.14
C GLN A 129 -9.95 -2.48 -7.70
N GLY A 130 -8.74 -2.28 -7.17
CA GLY A 130 -7.89 -1.14 -7.46
C GLY A 130 -8.56 0.16 -7.03
N ILE A 131 -9.13 0.17 -5.83
CA ILE A 131 -9.80 1.34 -5.26
C ILE A 131 -9.16 1.67 -3.91
N GLU A 132 -8.83 2.93 -3.71
CA GLU A 132 -8.36 3.47 -2.44
C GLU A 132 -9.00 4.84 -2.25
N ILE A 133 -9.53 5.10 -1.06
CA ILE A 133 -9.89 6.44 -0.61
C ILE A 133 -9.08 6.74 0.64
N PHE A 134 -8.45 7.90 0.68
CA PHE A 134 -7.52 8.23 1.76
C PHE A 134 -7.62 9.70 2.11
N TYR A 135 -7.58 10.01 3.40
CA TYR A 135 -7.49 11.34 3.94
C TYR A 135 -6.17 11.45 4.68
N SER A 136 -5.21 12.15 4.08
CA SER A 136 -3.83 12.19 4.58
C SER A 136 -3.68 13.08 5.80
N GLU A 137 -2.52 13.01 6.46
CA GLU A 137 -2.13 13.96 7.51
C GLU A 137 -2.09 15.42 7.00
N GLU A 138 -1.80 15.59 5.72
CA GLU A 138 -1.85 16.86 4.97
C GLU A 138 -3.28 17.35 4.67
N LYS A 139 -4.29 16.59 5.13
CA LYS A 139 -5.72 16.93 5.04
C LYS A 139 -6.24 17.09 3.62
N ALA A 140 -5.62 16.35 2.70
CA ALA A 140 -6.10 16.16 1.35
C ALA A 140 -6.87 14.84 1.26
N PHE A 141 -8.08 14.88 0.69
CA PHE A 141 -8.81 13.66 0.35
C PHE A 141 -8.43 13.19 -1.04
N THR A 142 -7.93 11.96 -1.15
CA THR A 142 -7.60 11.31 -2.41
C THR A 142 -8.52 10.12 -2.67
N CYS A 143 -8.78 9.86 -3.94
CA CYS A 143 -9.48 8.65 -4.37
C CYS A 143 -8.82 8.08 -5.63
N PHE A 144 -8.24 6.89 -5.51
CA PHE A 144 -7.77 6.09 -6.63
C PHE A 144 -8.90 5.16 -7.07
N THR A 145 -9.21 5.15 -8.36
CA THR A 145 -10.26 4.30 -8.89
C THR A 145 -10.17 4.11 -10.40
N ALA A 146 -10.71 3.01 -10.91
CA ALA A 146 -11.02 2.85 -12.33
C ALA A 146 -12.37 3.49 -12.73
N ASN A 147 -13.27 3.71 -11.76
CA ASN A 147 -14.63 4.21 -12.00
C ASN A 147 -14.75 5.73 -11.84
N HIS A 148 -13.95 6.46 -12.63
CA HIS A 148 -13.89 7.93 -12.58
C HIS A 148 -15.25 8.61 -12.75
N ILE A 149 -16.17 8.05 -13.56
CA ILE A 149 -17.52 8.62 -13.77
C ILE A 149 -18.31 8.59 -12.47
N ARG A 150 -18.29 7.48 -11.74
CA ARG A 150 -19.01 7.37 -10.46
C ARG A 150 -18.39 8.27 -9.39
N THR A 151 -17.06 8.37 -9.34
CA THR A 151 -16.39 9.29 -8.40
C THR A 151 -16.74 10.74 -8.69
N MET A 152 -16.75 11.17 -9.96
CA MET A 152 -17.20 12.51 -10.36
C MET A 152 -18.66 12.77 -9.98
N ASP A 153 -19.54 11.78 -10.14
CA ASP A 153 -20.95 11.86 -9.75
C ASP A 153 -21.11 12.06 -8.24
N ILE A 154 -20.41 11.27 -7.42
CA ILE A 154 -20.38 11.43 -5.95
C ILE A 154 -19.88 12.83 -5.58
N PHE A 155 -18.74 13.26 -6.11
CA PHE A 155 -18.18 14.59 -5.81
C PHE A 155 -19.12 15.73 -6.19
N THR A 156 -19.79 15.60 -7.34
CA THR A 156 -20.78 16.59 -7.79
C THR A 156 -22.01 16.63 -6.87
N GLN A 157 -22.43 15.48 -6.33
CA GLN A 157 -23.54 15.40 -5.35
C GLN A 157 -23.21 16.10 -4.04
N HIS A 158 -21.93 16.14 -3.66
CA HIS A 158 -21.40 16.93 -2.54
C HIS A 158 -21.08 18.39 -2.90
N GLY A 159 -21.49 18.85 -4.09
CA GLY A 159 -21.31 20.24 -4.52
C GLY A 159 -19.88 20.60 -4.93
N LEU A 160 -18.98 19.63 -5.06
CA LEU A 160 -17.62 19.86 -5.51
C LEU A 160 -17.62 20.03 -7.04
N SER A 161 -17.02 21.14 -7.49
CA SER A 161 -16.83 21.41 -8.91
C SER A 161 -15.43 20.99 -9.36
N TYR A 162 -15.31 20.54 -10.61
CA TYR A 162 -14.01 20.26 -11.21
C TYR A 162 -13.16 21.53 -11.29
N LYS A 163 -11.89 21.41 -10.93
CA LYS A 163 -10.85 22.43 -11.03
C LYS A 163 -9.66 21.84 -11.78
N GLU A 164 -9.10 22.61 -12.71
CA GLU A 164 -7.86 22.23 -13.41
C GLU A 164 -6.68 22.21 -12.44
N GLU A 165 -6.61 23.24 -11.59
CA GLU A 165 -5.66 23.34 -10.49
C GLU A 165 -6.45 23.55 -9.19
N LEU A 166 -6.13 22.75 -8.18
CA LEU A 166 -6.72 22.81 -6.85
C LEU A 166 -5.59 23.07 -5.85
N ILE A 167 -5.76 24.09 -5.02
CA ILE A 167 -4.78 24.49 -4.00
C ILE A 167 -5.20 23.88 -2.68
N PHE A 168 -4.26 23.25 -1.99
CA PHE A 168 -4.44 22.65 -0.67
C PHE A 168 -3.75 23.49 0.40
N PRO A 169 -4.20 23.41 1.66
CA PRO A 169 -3.47 24.00 2.79
C PRO A 169 -1.99 23.57 2.82
N ALA A 170 -1.72 22.32 2.48
CA ALA A 170 -0.39 21.71 2.43
C ALA A 170 0.57 22.33 1.39
N ASP A 171 0.05 23.07 0.40
CA ASP A 171 0.88 23.78 -0.59
C ASP A 171 1.60 25.01 0.00
N PHE A 172 1.24 25.39 1.24
CA PHE A 172 1.82 26.50 1.97
C PHE A 172 2.59 26.01 3.20
N ALA A 173 3.51 26.82 3.72
CA ALA A 173 4.18 26.50 4.98
C ALA A 173 3.17 26.43 6.14
N HIS A 174 3.21 25.33 6.89
CA HIS A 174 2.24 25.02 7.92
C HIS A 174 2.86 24.17 9.03
N ASP A 175 2.15 24.07 10.15
CA ASP A 175 2.51 23.23 11.29
C ASP A 175 1.44 22.15 11.52
N HIS A 176 1.87 20.97 11.96
CA HIS A 176 1.01 19.89 12.43
C HIS A 176 0.90 19.92 13.95
N PHE A 177 -0.32 19.78 14.45
CA PHE A 177 -0.64 19.76 15.87
C PHE A 177 -1.47 18.52 16.21
N SER A 178 -1.07 17.84 17.28
CA SER A 178 -1.94 16.83 17.88
C SER A 178 -3.06 17.52 18.63
N LEU A 179 -4.24 16.91 18.67
CA LEU A 179 -5.42 17.47 19.36
C LEU A 179 -5.15 17.76 20.84
N VAL A 180 -4.29 16.99 21.51
CA VAL A 180 -3.89 17.23 22.90
C VAL A 180 -3.14 18.55 23.12
N SER A 181 -2.51 19.09 22.07
CA SER A 181 -1.75 20.34 22.13
C SER A 181 -2.61 21.59 21.91
N ILE A 182 -3.85 21.41 21.44
CA ILE A 182 -4.80 22.49 21.15
C ILE A 182 -5.61 22.82 22.40
N LYS A 183 -5.84 24.10 22.67
CA LYS A 183 -6.64 24.50 23.84
C LYS A 183 -8.10 24.10 23.65
N GLY A 184 -8.74 23.65 24.72
CA GLY A 184 -10.14 23.18 24.66
C GLY A 184 -11.14 24.18 24.06
N ASN A 185 -10.94 25.48 24.23
CA ASN A 185 -11.81 26.50 23.63
C ASN A 185 -11.55 26.78 22.13
N GLU A 186 -10.44 26.25 21.60
CA GLU A 186 -10.05 26.31 20.18
C GLU A 186 -10.44 25.02 19.45
N LEU A 187 -10.75 23.93 20.18
CA LEU A 187 -11.26 22.69 19.62
C LEU A 187 -12.73 22.81 19.14
N PRO A 188 -13.12 22.07 18.09
CA PRO A 188 -14.52 21.88 17.69
C PRO A 188 -15.37 21.37 18.86
N SER A 189 -16.64 21.78 18.90
CA SER A 189 -17.54 21.52 20.04
C SER A 189 -17.64 20.04 20.44
N GLU A 190 -17.64 19.17 19.45
CA GLU A 190 -17.70 17.73 19.53
C GLU A 190 -16.42 17.10 20.10
N LEU A 191 -15.29 17.81 20.01
CA LEU A 191 -14.00 17.37 20.55
C LEU A 191 -13.74 17.88 21.97
N GLN A 192 -14.44 18.94 22.42
CA GLN A 192 -14.23 19.54 23.75
C GLN A 192 -14.57 18.62 24.93
N GLN A 193 -15.37 17.58 24.67
CA GLN A 193 -15.82 16.62 25.69
C GLN A 193 -14.80 15.51 25.97
N PHE A 194 -13.80 15.34 25.11
CA PHE A 194 -12.77 14.31 25.30
C PHE A 194 -11.71 14.78 26.29
N SER A 195 -11.22 13.84 27.08
CA SER A 195 -10.04 14.02 27.91
C SER A 195 -8.77 14.12 27.07
N SER A 196 -7.68 14.63 27.66
CA SER A 196 -6.37 14.65 26.99
C SER A 196 -5.87 13.28 26.57
N GLU A 197 -6.27 12.21 27.28
CA GLU A 197 -5.91 10.83 26.96
C GLU A 197 -6.66 10.33 25.72
N GLU A 198 -7.95 10.66 25.61
CA GLU A 198 -8.80 10.34 24.45
C GLU A 198 -8.45 11.17 23.20
N LEU A 199 -7.84 12.35 23.38
CA LEU A 199 -7.35 13.21 22.30
C LEU A 199 -5.92 12.89 21.86
N ASP A 200 -5.20 12.03 22.58
CA ASP A 200 -3.84 11.62 22.20
C ASP A 200 -3.91 10.59 21.07
N TYR A 201 -3.42 10.97 19.88
CA TYR A 201 -3.44 10.10 18.70
C TYR A 201 -2.68 8.80 18.89
N ILE A 202 -1.65 8.78 19.74
CA ILE A 202 -0.95 7.53 20.03
C ILE A 202 -1.91 6.54 20.69
N ASN A 203 -2.77 7.01 21.60
CA ASN A 203 -3.70 6.15 22.33
C ASN A 203 -4.82 5.66 21.41
N TYR A 204 -5.57 6.56 20.79
CA TYR A 204 -6.73 6.14 19.99
C TYR A 204 -6.32 5.41 18.70
N CYS A 205 -5.15 5.69 18.11
CA CYS A 205 -4.64 4.89 17.00
C CYS A 205 -4.19 3.49 17.45
N SER A 206 -3.59 3.37 18.64
CA SER A 206 -3.26 2.04 19.20
C SER A 206 -4.52 1.23 19.50
N GLU A 207 -5.58 1.86 20.01
CA GLU A 207 -6.88 1.21 20.17
C GLU A 207 -7.44 0.73 18.82
N LEU A 208 -7.37 1.55 17.76
CA LEU A 208 -7.80 1.15 16.43
C LEU A 208 -6.98 -0.01 15.87
N ILE A 209 -5.66 -0.02 16.08
CA ILE A 209 -4.80 -1.16 15.72
C ILE A 209 -5.26 -2.44 16.42
N GLU A 210 -5.54 -2.37 17.72
CA GLU A 210 -6.02 -3.53 18.48
C GLU A 210 -7.41 -3.99 18.02
N LEU A 211 -8.34 -3.05 17.79
CA LEU A 211 -9.71 -3.34 17.35
C LEU A 211 -9.76 -4.00 15.98
N PHE A 212 -8.89 -3.58 15.07
CA PHE A 212 -8.84 -4.08 13.70
C PHE A 212 -7.75 -5.14 13.47
N GLU A 213 -7.03 -5.57 14.51
CA GLU A 213 -5.90 -6.50 14.41
C GLU A 213 -4.87 -6.09 13.33
N MET A 214 -4.55 -4.79 13.28
CA MET A 214 -3.77 -4.22 12.17
C MET A 214 -2.30 -4.61 12.21
N GLN A 215 -1.68 -4.67 11.04
CA GLN A 215 -0.25 -4.93 10.88
C GLN A 215 0.45 -3.73 10.24
N SER A 216 1.63 -3.38 10.76
CA SER A 216 2.48 -2.33 10.18
C SER A 216 3.16 -2.84 8.92
N THR A 217 3.22 -2.02 7.88
CA THR A 217 4.03 -2.31 6.69
C THR A 217 5.35 -1.58 6.72
N THR A 218 6.42 -2.30 6.38
CA THR A 218 7.79 -1.76 6.36
C THR A 218 8.20 -1.20 5.00
N ASP A 219 7.47 -1.49 3.92
CA ASP A 219 7.82 -1.09 2.56
C ASP A 219 6.58 -0.55 1.82
N SER A 220 6.37 0.76 1.83
CA SER A 220 5.48 1.43 0.88
C SER A 220 6.23 1.62 -0.45
N GLU A 221 6.49 0.53 -1.17
CA GLU A 221 6.74 0.71 -2.60
C GLU A 221 5.38 0.95 -3.27
N ASP A 222 5.16 2.17 -3.78
CA ASP A 222 3.97 2.60 -4.52
C ASP A 222 3.73 1.72 -5.75
N PHE A 223 3.18 0.54 -5.54
CA PHE A 223 2.86 -0.40 -6.60
C PHE A 223 1.38 -0.71 -6.59
N PHE A 224 0.73 -0.22 -7.64
CA PHE A 224 -0.71 -0.30 -7.81
C PHE A 224 -1.03 -1.08 -9.07
N LEU A 225 -1.94 -2.06 -9.00
CA LEU A 225 -2.56 -2.67 -10.17
C LEU A 225 -4.03 -2.26 -10.22
N SER A 226 -4.49 -1.76 -11.36
CA SER A 226 -5.92 -1.51 -11.57
C SER A 226 -6.72 -2.82 -11.56
N GLY A 227 -8.00 -2.77 -11.20
CA GLY A 227 -8.85 -3.98 -11.18
C GLY A 227 -8.88 -4.72 -12.52
N LYS A 228 -8.80 -4.00 -13.65
CA LYS A 228 -8.72 -4.63 -14.98
C LYS A 228 -7.40 -5.37 -15.21
N GLU A 229 -6.27 -4.80 -14.78
CA GLU A 229 -4.97 -5.49 -14.85
C GLU A 229 -5.01 -6.76 -13.99
N GLN A 230 -5.60 -6.68 -12.80
CA GLN A 230 -5.76 -7.84 -11.92
C GLN A 230 -6.68 -8.91 -12.50
N ASP A 231 -7.79 -8.53 -13.13
CA ASP A 231 -8.68 -9.47 -13.81
C ASP A 231 -8.00 -10.16 -15.00
N GLN A 232 -7.16 -9.43 -15.74
CA GLN A 232 -6.35 -10.01 -16.82
C GLN A 232 -5.35 -11.04 -16.26
N ILE A 233 -4.66 -10.71 -15.18
CA ILE A 233 -3.70 -11.60 -14.51
C ILE A 233 -4.43 -12.84 -13.95
N ALA A 234 -5.54 -12.66 -13.25
CA ALA A 234 -6.35 -13.76 -12.72
C ALA A 234 -6.86 -14.68 -13.84
N THR A 235 -7.32 -14.10 -14.95
CA THR A 235 -7.76 -14.87 -16.13
C THR A 235 -6.62 -15.69 -16.73
N LEU A 236 -5.42 -15.12 -16.81
CA LEU A 236 -4.23 -15.81 -17.31
C LEU A 236 -3.83 -16.97 -16.38
N LEU A 237 -3.79 -16.75 -15.07
CA LEU A 237 -3.39 -17.76 -14.09
C LEU A 237 -4.40 -18.90 -14.00
N ASN A 238 -5.71 -18.61 -14.05
CA ASN A 238 -6.76 -19.62 -14.06
C ASN A 238 -6.73 -20.53 -15.31
N GLN A 239 -6.03 -20.14 -16.38
CA GLN A 239 -5.83 -20.98 -17.56
C GLN A 239 -4.63 -21.94 -17.43
N GLN A 240 -3.78 -21.76 -16.41
CA GLN A 240 -2.62 -22.61 -16.17
C GLN A 240 -3.00 -23.74 -15.22
N THR A 241 -3.12 -24.98 -15.73
CA THR A 241 -3.43 -26.16 -14.91
C THR A 241 -2.31 -26.57 -13.95
N ASP A 242 -1.10 -26.10 -14.25
CA ASP A 242 0.13 -26.47 -13.57
C ASP A 242 0.52 -25.42 -12.51
N ILE A 243 -0.35 -24.45 -12.22
CA ILE A 243 -0.11 -23.45 -11.16
C ILE A 243 -1.18 -23.64 -10.10
N GLU A 244 -0.74 -23.91 -8.86
CA GLU A 244 -1.62 -23.82 -7.69
C GLU A 244 -1.83 -22.34 -7.39
N TRP A 245 -2.90 -21.78 -7.97
CA TRP A 245 -3.33 -20.40 -7.80
C TRP A 245 -4.83 -20.38 -7.53
N THR A 246 -5.26 -19.55 -6.59
CA THR A 246 -6.68 -19.27 -6.37
C THR A 246 -6.98 -17.82 -6.72
N SER A 247 -8.18 -17.54 -7.23
CA SER A 247 -8.59 -16.16 -7.54
C SER A 247 -8.81 -15.28 -6.30
N GLU A 248 -8.70 -15.86 -5.11
CA GLU A 248 -8.75 -15.17 -3.81
C GLU A 248 -7.36 -14.62 -3.42
N ASP A 249 -6.28 -15.20 -3.96
CA ASP A 249 -4.93 -14.69 -3.75
C ASP A 249 -4.71 -13.44 -4.62
N GLU A 250 -4.18 -12.36 -4.04
CA GLU A 250 -3.84 -11.17 -4.81
C GLU A 250 -2.46 -11.32 -5.43
N PHE A 251 -2.33 -11.02 -6.72
CA PHE A 251 -1.05 -11.22 -7.42
C PHE A 251 0.09 -10.38 -6.83
N ILE A 252 -0.25 -9.21 -6.25
CA ILE A 252 0.71 -8.37 -5.54
C ILE A 252 1.33 -9.09 -4.33
N HIS A 253 0.56 -9.94 -3.62
CA HIS A 253 1.08 -10.72 -2.49
C HIS A 253 2.18 -11.68 -2.94
N LEU A 254 2.03 -12.37 -4.08
CA LEU A 254 3.11 -13.22 -4.61
C LEU A 254 4.39 -12.43 -4.91
N MET A 255 4.25 -11.20 -5.42
CA MET A 255 5.39 -10.34 -5.70
C MET A 255 6.08 -9.91 -4.40
N MET A 256 5.31 -9.61 -3.35
CA MET A 256 5.84 -9.28 -2.02
C MET A 256 6.49 -10.49 -1.34
N GLU A 257 5.86 -11.67 -1.38
CA GLU A 257 6.43 -12.92 -0.88
C GLU A 257 7.76 -13.26 -1.58
N TRP A 258 7.87 -12.98 -2.90
CA TRP A 258 9.15 -13.10 -3.60
C TRP A 258 10.20 -12.15 -3.00
N LYS A 259 9.87 -10.89 -2.72
CA LYS A 259 10.81 -9.94 -2.08
C LYS A 259 11.24 -10.43 -0.71
N GLU A 260 10.31 -10.90 0.11
CA GLU A 260 10.57 -11.45 1.44
C GLU A 260 11.49 -12.68 1.36
N PHE A 261 11.18 -13.63 0.48
CA PHE A 261 12.04 -14.79 0.25
C PHE A 261 13.46 -14.39 -0.18
N VAL A 262 13.60 -13.41 -1.06
CA VAL A 262 14.92 -12.88 -1.47
C VAL A 262 15.63 -12.23 -0.27
N HIS A 263 14.91 -11.48 0.56
CA HIS A 263 15.46 -10.88 1.78
C HIS A 263 15.98 -11.96 2.74
N GLU A 264 15.19 -13.00 3.01
CA GLU A 264 15.62 -14.16 3.82
C GLU A 264 16.88 -14.81 3.25
N CYS A 265 16.94 -14.99 1.92
CA CYS A 265 18.11 -15.52 1.22
C CYS A 265 19.36 -14.64 1.40
N THR A 266 19.20 -13.33 1.56
CA THR A 266 20.31 -12.40 1.81
C THR A 266 20.76 -12.39 3.27
N CYS A 267 19.85 -12.65 4.21
CA CYS A 267 20.07 -12.63 5.65
C CYS A 267 20.49 -13.99 6.25
N GLY A 268 20.48 -15.05 5.46
CA GLY A 268 20.88 -16.40 5.88
C GLY A 268 19.68 -17.34 5.97
N PHE A 269 19.28 -17.87 4.82
CA PHE A 269 18.11 -18.75 4.69
C PHE A 269 18.24 -20.00 5.56
N ASN A 270 17.26 -20.24 6.43
CA ASN A 270 17.28 -21.37 7.37
C ASN A 270 16.28 -22.50 7.02
N GLY A 271 15.59 -22.39 5.89
CA GLY A 271 14.66 -23.40 5.38
C GLY A 271 15.34 -24.65 4.84
N ASN A 272 14.52 -25.63 4.47
CA ASN A 272 14.89 -26.88 3.81
C ASN A 272 14.79 -26.77 2.27
N LEU A 273 15.00 -27.87 1.53
CA LEU A 273 14.92 -27.85 0.07
C LEU A 273 13.51 -27.59 -0.46
N ASP A 274 12.46 -28.09 0.19
CA ASP A 274 11.07 -27.80 -0.18
C ASP A 274 10.75 -26.32 -0.01
N ASP A 275 11.12 -25.73 1.14
CA ASP A 275 10.93 -24.29 1.41
C ASP A 275 11.61 -23.43 0.33
N TYR A 276 12.85 -23.79 -0.04
CA TYR A 276 13.59 -23.09 -1.08
C TYR A 276 12.92 -23.22 -2.45
N LEU A 277 12.43 -24.41 -2.80
CA LEU A 277 11.71 -24.65 -4.05
C LEU A 277 10.36 -23.93 -4.10
N ASN A 278 9.67 -23.79 -2.97
CA ASN A 278 8.44 -23.00 -2.86
C ASN A 278 8.73 -21.53 -3.17
N GLY A 279 9.82 -20.97 -2.63
CA GLY A 279 10.27 -19.61 -2.97
C GLY A 279 10.58 -19.43 -4.45
N LEU A 280 11.24 -20.41 -5.10
CA LEU A 280 11.47 -20.38 -6.55
C LEU A 280 10.17 -20.49 -7.38
N GLN A 281 9.19 -21.24 -6.87
CA GLN A 281 7.88 -21.40 -7.51
C GLN A 281 7.12 -20.07 -7.57
N LEU A 282 7.24 -19.20 -6.55
CA LEU A 282 6.68 -17.84 -6.61
C LEU A 282 7.18 -17.10 -7.85
N ARG A 283 8.50 -17.15 -8.09
CA ARG A 283 9.12 -16.47 -9.23
C ARG A 283 8.73 -17.07 -10.57
N ASP A 284 8.49 -18.38 -10.64
CA ASP A 284 7.95 -19.06 -11.82
C ASP A 284 6.54 -18.56 -12.19
N ILE A 285 5.67 -18.37 -11.19
CA ILE A 285 4.33 -17.84 -11.38
C ILE A 285 4.42 -16.40 -11.90
N ILE A 286 5.25 -15.57 -11.26
CA ILE A 286 5.49 -14.18 -11.68
C ILE A 286 6.03 -14.13 -13.12
N ALA A 287 6.98 -14.99 -13.48
CA ALA A 287 7.52 -15.07 -14.84
C ALA A 287 6.45 -15.43 -15.88
N THR A 288 5.55 -16.35 -15.52
CA THR A 288 4.43 -16.76 -16.37
C THR A 288 3.49 -15.59 -16.62
N VAL A 289 3.18 -14.80 -15.60
CA VAL A 289 2.34 -13.60 -15.75
C VAL A 289 3.02 -12.55 -16.62
N ILE A 290 4.28 -12.20 -16.34
CA ILE A 290 5.05 -11.23 -17.15
C ILE A 290 5.06 -11.65 -18.63
N ALA A 291 5.26 -12.93 -18.93
CA ALA A 291 5.30 -13.44 -20.30
C ALA A 291 3.92 -13.50 -20.99
N GLY A 292 2.83 -13.59 -20.22
CA GLY A 292 1.47 -13.78 -20.73
C GLY A 292 0.61 -12.52 -20.75
N THR A 293 1.03 -11.44 -20.11
CA THR A 293 0.31 -10.15 -20.10
C THR A 293 0.74 -9.20 -21.22
N ASP A 294 -0.09 -8.18 -21.50
CA ASP A 294 0.23 -7.14 -22.47
C ASP A 294 1.49 -6.34 -22.07
N PRO A 295 2.23 -5.76 -23.06
CA PRO A 295 3.52 -5.10 -22.80
C PRO A 295 3.53 -4.08 -21.65
N PRO A 296 2.53 -3.17 -21.51
CA PRO A 296 2.52 -2.21 -20.40
C PRO A 296 2.52 -2.87 -19.01
N ILE A 297 1.73 -3.93 -18.86
CA ILE A 297 1.65 -4.70 -17.61
C ILE A 297 2.95 -5.45 -17.40
N SER A 298 3.42 -6.16 -18.42
CA SER A 298 4.66 -6.95 -18.32
C SER A 298 5.88 -6.11 -17.92
N THR A 299 6.01 -4.88 -18.45
CA THR A 299 7.08 -3.94 -18.11
C THR A 299 6.94 -3.48 -16.66
N LYS A 300 5.75 -3.03 -16.26
CA LYS A 300 5.45 -2.61 -14.89
C LYS A 300 5.75 -3.70 -13.86
N LEU A 301 5.34 -4.94 -14.14
CA LEU A 301 5.61 -6.10 -13.28
C LEU A 301 7.11 -6.41 -13.22
N ALA A 302 7.82 -6.35 -14.35
CA ALA A 302 9.25 -6.62 -14.43
C ALA A 302 10.06 -5.56 -13.67
N ASP A 303 9.70 -4.29 -13.80
CA ASP A 303 10.37 -3.17 -13.13
C ASP A 303 10.25 -3.30 -11.60
N PHE A 304 9.07 -3.69 -11.08
CA PHE A 304 8.85 -3.85 -9.64
C PHE A 304 9.70 -4.96 -9.00
N ILE A 305 9.99 -6.05 -9.74
CA ILE A 305 10.78 -7.17 -9.22
C ILE A 305 12.27 -7.08 -9.53
N ASP A 306 12.71 -6.12 -10.35
CA ASP A 306 14.09 -6.07 -10.87
C ASP A 306 15.14 -5.98 -9.75
N ASN A 307 14.87 -5.18 -8.72
CA ASN A 307 15.77 -5.06 -7.57
C ASN A 307 15.91 -6.39 -6.82
N SER A 308 14.79 -7.07 -6.54
CA SER A 308 14.78 -8.38 -5.88
C SER A 308 15.47 -9.45 -6.74
N ASP A 309 15.22 -9.45 -8.05
CA ASP A 309 15.90 -10.34 -8.99
C ASP A 309 17.42 -10.08 -9.00
N ALA A 310 17.86 -8.83 -8.97
CA ALA A 310 19.26 -8.44 -8.90
C ALA A 310 19.90 -8.85 -7.57
N MET A 311 19.20 -8.69 -6.44
CA MET A 311 19.64 -9.13 -5.12
C MET A 311 19.78 -10.65 -5.04
N PHE A 312 18.78 -11.40 -5.51
CA PHE A 312 18.81 -12.85 -5.54
C PHE A 312 19.94 -13.38 -6.40
N ARG A 313 20.14 -12.79 -7.59
CA ARG A 313 21.25 -13.15 -8.50
C ARG A 313 22.62 -13.01 -7.85
N ARG A 314 22.81 -12.03 -6.96
CA ARG A 314 24.07 -11.85 -6.19
C ARG A 314 24.27 -12.92 -5.11
N GLN A 315 23.21 -13.59 -4.67
CA GLN A 315 23.28 -14.68 -3.70
C GLN A 315 23.58 -16.03 -4.35
N LEU A 316 23.26 -16.22 -5.63
CA LEU A 316 23.45 -17.50 -6.31
C LEU A 316 24.94 -17.85 -6.48
N VAL A 317 25.27 -19.10 -6.15
CA VAL A 317 26.54 -19.77 -6.41
C VAL A 317 26.29 -21.10 -7.11
N GLU A 318 27.34 -21.70 -7.68
CA GLU A 318 27.23 -22.96 -8.44
C GLU A 318 26.25 -22.87 -9.63
N CYS A 319 26.19 -21.72 -10.30
CA CYS A 319 25.23 -21.40 -11.36
C CYS A 319 25.36 -22.26 -12.64
N GLU A 320 26.29 -23.22 -12.66
CA GLU A 320 26.43 -24.24 -13.70
C GLU A 320 25.40 -25.38 -13.53
N ARG A 321 24.74 -25.45 -12.37
CA ARG A 321 23.78 -26.50 -12.01
C ARG A 321 22.36 -25.96 -11.99
N TYR A 322 21.41 -26.78 -12.43
CA TYR A 322 20.00 -26.44 -12.49
C TYR A 322 19.22 -27.17 -11.39
N LEU A 323 18.43 -26.43 -10.62
CA LEU A 323 17.51 -26.98 -9.65
C LEU A 323 16.12 -27.15 -10.30
N PRO A 324 15.61 -28.38 -10.49
CA PRO A 324 14.31 -28.61 -11.12
C PRO A 324 13.16 -27.93 -10.38
N LYS A 325 12.15 -27.52 -11.16
CA LYS A 325 10.83 -27.15 -10.63
C LYS A 325 10.23 -28.29 -9.82
N LYS A 326 9.43 -27.97 -8.80
CA LYS A 326 8.81 -28.94 -7.87
C LYS A 326 8.06 -30.06 -8.60
N GLN A 327 7.36 -29.73 -9.68
CA GLN A 327 6.62 -30.69 -10.52
C GLN A 327 7.51 -31.59 -11.39
N ALA A 328 8.72 -31.13 -11.73
CA ALA A 328 9.69 -31.89 -12.53
C ALA A 328 10.53 -32.87 -11.69
N LEU A 329 10.47 -32.80 -10.36
CA LEU A 329 11.19 -33.73 -9.46
C LEU A 329 10.71 -35.18 -9.59
N VAL A 330 9.53 -35.43 -10.17
CA VAL A 330 8.99 -36.78 -10.39
C VAL A 330 9.57 -37.45 -11.64
N LEU A 331 10.18 -36.70 -12.56
CA LEU A 331 10.69 -37.22 -13.84
C LEU A 331 12.02 -36.56 -14.23
N PHE A 332 13.06 -36.70 -13.39
CA PHE A 332 14.37 -36.17 -13.75
C PHE A 332 15.09 -37.12 -14.73
N ASN A 333 14.87 -36.91 -16.03
CA ASN A 333 15.74 -37.42 -17.10
C ASN A 333 16.42 -36.23 -17.81
N LYS A 334 17.74 -36.34 -17.95
CA LYS A 334 18.66 -35.37 -18.55
C LYS A 334 18.25 -34.99 -19.97
N GLN A 335 17.85 -33.74 -20.21
CA GLN A 335 17.91 -32.93 -21.46
C GLN A 335 17.08 -31.65 -21.24
N GLN A 336 17.38 -30.44 -21.71
CA GLN A 336 18.54 -29.79 -22.33
C GLN A 336 18.25 -28.27 -22.26
N GLN A 337 19.30 -27.47 -22.02
CA GLN A 337 19.55 -26.14 -22.58
C GLN A 337 18.39 -25.12 -22.69
N HIS A 338 18.24 -24.26 -21.67
CA HIS A 338 17.83 -22.86 -21.83
C HIS A 338 18.46 -21.99 -20.72
N HIS A 339 19.74 -21.64 -20.87
CA HIS A 339 20.55 -20.98 -19.84
C HIS A 339 20.22 -19.51 -19.53
N GLN A 340 19.08 -18.96 -19.99
CA GLN A 340 18.82 -17.53 -19.86
C GLN A 340 17.41 -17.13 -19.40
N LYS A 341 16.41 -18.02 -19.42
CA LYS A 341 15.04 -17.60 -19.08
C LYS A 341 14.76 -17.61 -17.57
N ASP A 342 15.25 -18.62 -16.84
CA ASP A 342 14.87 -18.84 -15.44
C ASP A 342 16.10 -18.82 -14.53
N PHE A 343 16.82 -17.69 -14.46
CA PHE A 343 18.10 -17.61 -13.75
C PHE A 343 18.00 -18.05 -12.28
N TRP A 344 16.83 -17.91 -11.65
CA TRP A 344 16.58 -18.26 -10.26
C TRP A 344 16.69 -19.77 -9.98
N HIS A 345 16.60 -20.62 -11.00
CA HIS A 345 16.85 -22.06 -10.89
C HIS A 345 18.32 -22.46 -11.17
N TRP A 346 19.16 -21.53 -11.62
CA TRP A 346 20.56 -21.81 -11.96
C TRP A 346 21.48 -21.43 -10.81
N GLY A 347 21.75 -22.42 -9.96
CA GLY A 347 22.55 -22.31 -8.76
C GLY A 347 21.74 -22.46 -7.47
N VAL A 348 22.42 -22.23 -6.36
CA VAL A 348 21.82 -22.19 -5.02
C VAL A 348 22.38 -20.99 -4.27
N ILE A 349 21.60 -20.43 -3.35
CA ILE A 349 22.03 -19.31 -2.52
C ILE A 349 23.29 -19.65 -1.70
N ARG A 350 24.19 -18.68 -1.56
CA ARG A 350 25.46 -18.84 -0.84
C ARG A 350 25.33 -18.94 0.68
N GLN A 351 24.32 -18.29 1.26
CA GLN A 351 24.09 -18.23 2.71
C GLN A 351 22.93 -19.17 3.10
N HIS A 352 23.09 -20.48 2.88
CA HIS A 352 22.09 -21.46 3.27
C HIS A 352 22.42 -22.17 4.60
N GLY A 353 21.38 -22.42 5.39
CA GLY A 353 21.44 -23.15 6.64
C GLY A 353 21.74 -24.65 6.47
N SER A 354 21.82 -25.35 7.61
CA SER A 354 22.16 -26.77 7.64
C SER A 354 21.07 -27.69 7.08
N ALA A 355 19.81 -27.23 7.06
CA ALA A 355 18.68 -27.98 6.53
C ALA A 355 18.77 -28.08 5.00
N LEU A 356 18.75 -26.95 4.30
CA LEU A 356 18.92 -26.91 2.84
C LEU A 356 20.19 -27.63 2.38
N ARG A 357 21.34 -27.40 3.04
CA ARG A 357 22.59 -28.11 2.72
C ARG A 357 22.45 -29.63 2.77
N ARG A 358 21.76 -30.15 3.79
CA ARG A 358 21.57 -31.59 3.99
C ARG A 358 20.71 -32.19 2.89
N ASP A 359 19.67 -31.48 2.48
CA ASP A 359 18.77 -31.96 1.44
C ASP A 359 19.41 -31.86 0.05
N LEU A 360 20.23 -30.83 -0.20
CA LEU A 360 21.09 -30.75 -1.39
C LEU A 360 22.07 -31.94 -1.48
N ILE A 361 22.68 -32.33 -0.35
CA ILE A 361 23.52 -33.55 -0.31
C ILE A 361 22.69 -34.79 -0.67
N ARG A 362 21.48 -34.92 -0.11
CA ARG A 362 20.59 -36.07 -0.35
C ARG A 362 20.10 -36.15 -1.79
N CYS A 363 19.86 -35.02 -2.45
CA CYS A 363 19.47 -34.98 -3.86
C CYS A 363 20.66 -35.03 -4.82
N GLY A 364 21.87 -35.28 -4.31
CA GLY A 364 23.06 -35.46 -5.13
C GLY A 364 23.67 -34.16 -5.67
N TRP A 365 23.25 -32.99 -5.17
CA TRP A 365 23.74 -31.69 -5.66
C TRP A 365 25.26 -31.60 -5.62
N TYR A 366 25.92 -32.10 -4.57
CA TYR A 366 27.40 -32.06 -4.42
C TYR A 366 28.11 -33.31 -4.96
N SER A 367 27.41 -34.23 -5.62
CA SER A 367 28.07 -35.32 -6.32
C SER A 367 28.75 -34.76 -7.57
N ASN A 368 30.03 -35.10 -7.77
CA ASN A 368 30.73 -34.78 -9.00
C ASN A 368 30.20 -35.73 -10.08
N ASP A 369 29.62 -35.18 -11.14
CA ASP A 369 29.36 -35.89 -12.40
C ASP A 369 30.68 -36.15 -13.15
#